data_AF-A0A6B1DZ57-F1
#
_entry.id   AF-A0A6B1DZ57-F1
#
_cell.length_a   1.000
_cell.length_b   1.000
_cell.length_c   1.000
_cell.angle_alpha   90.00
_cell.angle_beta   90.00
_cell.angle_gamma   90.00
#
_symmetry.space_group_name_H-M   'P 1'
#
loop_
_entity.id
_entity.type
_entity.pdbx_description
1 polymer ?
#
loop_
_entity_poly.entity_id
_entity_poly.type
_entity_poly.pdbx_seq_one_letter_code
_entity_poly.pdbx_strand_id
1 'polypeptide(L)'
;MKRAYRLRALESLYADLRSDDFDHREHALFQLALLLRRNRNAADIDKQPDYVVGNLPRDLLRLRLSAEEKRQAIEQLTRVIHAHPASRATAIWALGEAEAAFALEPLLGRIIELDNQLRNEAAFQTCVALARWLSPPAAQGLNLAGLRVILKKWASSKDARLANAAGDLLAQLPAL
;
A
#
# COMPACT_ATOMS: atom_id res chain seq x y z
N MET A 1 -23.91 -9.49 17.88
CA MET A 1 -22.71 -9.91 18.65
C MET A 1 -21.48 -10.24 17.78
N LYS A 2 -21.56 -11.10 16.76
CA LYS A 2 -20.37 -11.54 15.99
C LYS A 2 -19.63 -10.43 15.21
N ARG A 3 -20.29 -9.39 14.71
CA ARG A 3 -19.61 -8.27 14.02
C ARG A 3 -18.86 -7.35 14.99
N ALA A 4 -19.47 -6.99 16.13
CA ALA A 4 -18.83 -6.15 17.15
C ALA A 4 -17.51 -6.75 17.64
N TYR A 5 -17.45 -8.07 17.83
CA TYR A 5 -16.22 -8.76 18.19
C TYR A 5 -15.13 -8.65 17.10
N ARG A 6 -15.49 -8.79 15.84
CA ARG A 6 -14.56 -8.61 14.71
C ARG A 6 -14.08 -7.16 14.56
N LEU A 7 -14.93 -6.19 14.89
CA LEU A 7 -14.52 -4.77 14.91
C LEU A 7 -13.51 -4.50 16.02
N ARG A 8 -13.66 -5.11 17.20
CA ARG A 8 -12.63 -5.04 18.24
C ARG A 8 -11.30 -5.63 17.79
N ALA A 9 -11.31 -6.70 17.00
CA ALA A 9 -10.09 -7.25 16.42
C ALA A 9 -9.43 -6.26 15.44
N LEU A 10 -10.21 -5.51 14.67
CA LEU A 10 -9.70 -4.44 13.81
C LEU A 10 -9.16 -3.25 14.62
N GLU A 11 -9.83 -2.86 15.70
CA GLU A 11 -9.37 -1.82 16.62
C GLU A 11 -8.05 -2.20 17.30
N SER A 12 -7.92 -3.45 17.74
CA SER A 12 -6.68 -3.99 18.29
C SER A 12 -5.57 -3.94 17.25
N LEU A 13 -5.86 -4.34 16.01
CA LEU A 13 -4.91 -4.27 14.92
C LEU A 13 -4.42 -2.83 14.68
N TYR A 14 -5.31 -1.85 14.75
CA TYR A 14 -4.93 -0.43 14.65
C TYR A 14 -4.13 0.08 15.85
N ALA A 15 -4.34 -0.48 17.04
CA ALA A 15 -3.50 -0.18 18.19
C ALA A 15 -2.08 -0.73 17.99
N ASP A 16 -1.95 -1.96 17.49
CA ASP A 16 -0.65 -2.59 17.23
C ASP A 16 0.15 -1.87 16.14
N LEU A 17 -0.51 -1.29 15.13
CA LEU A 17 0.13 -0.41 14.14
C LEU A 17 0.80 0.83 14.74
N ARG A 18 0.31 1.29 15.90
CA ARG A 18 0.85 2.44 16.63
C ARG A 18 1.81 2.02 17.73
N SER A 19 2.09 0.72 17.87
CA SER A 19 3.06 0.22 18.84
C SER A 19 4.45 0.77 18.52
N ASP A 20 5.21 1.13 19.56
CA ASP A 20 6.64 1.45 19.43
C ASP A 20 7.45 0.18 19.15
N ASP A 21 6.97 -0.99 19.61
CA ASP A 21 7.55 -2.29 19.30
C ASP A 21 7.48 -2.56 17.79
N PHE A 22 8.65 -2.75 17.19
CA PHE A 22 8.79 -2.96 15.75
C PHE A 22 8.11 -4.24 15.30
N ASP A 23 8.28 -5.35 16.03
CA ASP A 23 7.75 -6.65 15.62
C ASP A 23 6.22 -6.67 15.69
N HIS A 24 5.64 -6.06 16.73
CA HIS A 24 4.18 -5.89 16.82
C HIS A 24 3.63 -5.08 15.65
N ARG A 25 4.29 -3.96 15.31
CA ARG A 25 3.87 -3.10 14.20
C ARG A 25 4.01 -3.78 12.85
N GLU A 26 5.12 -4.46 12.58
CA GLU A 26 5.33 -5.22 11.33
C GLU A 26 4.33 -6.36 11.19
N HIS A 27 4.06 -7.08 12.28
CA HIS A 27 3.02 -8.10 12.29
C HIS A 27 1.66 -7.50 11.95
N ALA A 28 1.29 -6.37 12.56
CA ALA A 28 0.04 -5.68 12.30
C ALA A 28 -0.07 -5.17 10.85
N LEU A 29 1.02 -4.65 10.27
CA LEU A 29 1.07 -4.26 8.86
C LEU A 29 0.79 -5.44 7.94
N PHE A 30 1.39 -6.59 8.24
CA PHE A 30 1.16 -7.82 7.48
C PHE A 30 -0.30 -8.28 7.55
N GLN A 31 -0.90 -8.27 8.75
CA GLN A 31 -2.31 -8.61 8.95
C GLN A 31 -3.24 -7.67 8.20
N LEU A 32 -2.98 -6.36 8.24
CA LEU A 32 -3.80 -5.36 7.57
C LEU A 32 -3.71 -5.49 6.05
N ALA A 33 -2.51 -5.75 5.51
CA ALA A 33 -2.29 -5.99 4.09
C ALA A 33 -3.16 -7.14 3.57
N LEU A 34 -3.12 -8.27 4.27
CA LEU A 34 -3.88 -9.46 3.91
C LEU A 34 -5.40 -9.24 4.08
N LEU A 35 -5.82 -8.48 5.09
CA LEU A 35 -7.23 -8.09 5.27
C LEU A 35 -7.71 -7.21 4.11
N LEU A 36 -6.91 -6.23 3.68
CA LEU A 36 -7.21 -5.35 2.55
C LEU A 36 -7.30 -6.14 1.25
N ARG A 37 -6.32 -7.01 0.96
CA ARG A 37 -6.31 -7.90 -0.20
C ARG A 37 -7.60 -8.71 -0.30
N ARG A 38 -8.02 -9.32 0.81
CA ARG A 38 -9.24 -10.14 0.89
C ARG A 38 -10.52 -9.34 0.70
N ASN A 39 -10.49 -8.05 1.06
CA ASN A 39 -11.62 -7.15 0.95
C ASN A 39 -11.65 -6.37 -0.37
N ARG A 40 -10.73 -6.65 -1.31
CA ARG A 40 -10.80 -6.18 -2.70
C ARG A 40 -12.04 -6.73 -3.41
N ASN A 41 -12.47 -6.04 -4.46
CA ASN A 41 -13.57 -6.51 -5.28
C ASN A 41 -13.18 -7.81 -5.98
N ALA A 42 -14.13 -8.74 -6.15
CA ALA A 42 -13.87 -10.04 -6.75
C ALA A 42 -13.33 -9.95 -8.19
N ALA A 43 -13.69 -8.90 -8.92
CA ALA A 43 -13.16 -8.61 -10.25
C ALA A 43 -11.65 -8.29 -10.27
N ASP A 44 -11.07 -7.89 -9.13
CA ASP A 44 -9.64 -7.60 -8.98
C ASP A 44 -8.82 -8.84 -8.56
N ILE A 45 -9.48 -9.97 -8.26
CA ILE A 45 -8.86 -11.19 -7.69
C ILE A 45 -8.27 -12.11 -8.78
N ASP A 46 -8.71 -11.97 -10.04
CA ASP A 46 -8.44 -12.92 -11.14
C ASP A 46 -6.98 -12.95 -11.66
N LYS A 47 -6.02 -12.34 -10.96
CA LYS A 47 -4.62 -12.24 -11.38
C LYS A 47 -3.59 -12.65 -10.33
N GLN A 48 -3.99 -13.23 -9.20
CA GLN A 48 -3.02 -13.66 -8.17
C GLN A 48 -3.18 -15.14 -7.83
N PRO A 49 -2.10 -15.95 -7.86
CA PRO A 49 -2.16 -17.33 -7.40
C PRO A 49 -2.51 -17.36 -5.91
N ASP A 50 -3.42 -18.28 -5.57
CA ASP A 50 -3.80 -18.65 -4.19
C ASP A 50 -2.56 -19.10 -3.40
N TYR A 51 -1.85 -18.16 -2.78
CA TYR A 51 -0.84 -18.48 -1.78
C TYR A 51 -1.02 -17.61 -0.54
N VAL A 52 -1.29 -18.34 0.56
CA VAL A 52 -1.34 -17.95 1.97
C VAL A 52 -2.65 -17.31 2.46
N VAL A 53 -3.67 -18.16 2.65
CA VAL A 53 -4.78 -17.94 3.62
C VAL A 53 -4.33 -18.27 5.07
N GLY A 54 -3.02 -18.48 5.30
CA GLY A 54 -2.50 -19.07 6.54
C GLY A 54 -2.41 -18.16 7.77
N ASN A 55 -2.42 -16.82 7.62
CA ASN A 55 -1.92 -15.95 8.69
C ASN A 55 -2.93 -14.96 9.29
N LEU A 56 -4.17 -14.83 8.80
CA LEU A 56 -5.14 -13.96 9.47
C LEU A 56 -5.77 -14.63 10.70
N PRO A 57 -5.88 -13.92 11.84
CA PRO A 57 -6.77 -14.30 12.91
C PRO A 57 -8.18 -14.58 12.39
N ARG A 58 -8.83 -15.60 12.96
CA ARG A 58 -10.14 -16.09 12.53
C ARG A 58 -11.21 -14.99 12.44
N ASP A 59 -11.10 -13.98 13.30
CA ASP A 59 -12.02 -12.86 13.36
C ASP A 59 -11.83 -11.90 12.19
N LEU A 60 -10.58 -11.60 11.83
CA LEU A 60 -10.24 -10.79 10.66
C LEU A 60 -10.56 -11.53 9.35
N LEU A 61 -10.34 -12.85 9.28
CA LEU A 61 -10.70 -13.67 8.11
C LEU A 61 -12.16 -13.53 7.69
N ARG A 62 -13.05 -13.25 8.64
CA ARG A 62 -14.50 -13.14 8.40
C ARG A 62 -15.00 -11.71 8.43
N LEU A 63 -14.11 -10.73 8.56
CA LEU A 63 -14.47 -9.33 8.55
C LEU A 63 -14.57 -8.85 7.10
N ARG A 64 -15.75 -8.33 6.75
CA ARG A 64 -15.99 -7.59 5.52
C ARG A 64 -15.95 -6.11 5.83
N LEU A 65 -14.97 -5.43 5.25
CA LEU A 65 -14.75 -3.99 5.41
C LEU A 65 -15.74 -3.21 4.55
N SER A 66 -16.41 -2.24 5.17
CA SER A 66 -17.15 -1.20 4.47
C SER A 66 -16.18 -0.27 3.73
N ALA A 67 -16.70 0.57 2.82
CA ALA A 67 -15.88 1.59 2.17
C ALA A 67 -15.21 2.54 3.18
N GLU A 68 -15.92 2.87 4.27
CA GLU A 68 -15.38 3.71 5.33
C GLU A 68 -14.26 3.00 6.11
N GLU A 69 -14.47 1.73 6.47
CA GLU A 69 -13.45 0.92 7.16
C GLU A 69 -12.21 0.73 6.28
N LYS A 70 -12.37 0.64 4.94
CA LYS A 70 -11.25 0.62 3.99
C LYS A 70 -10.51 1.96 4.00
N ARG A 71 -11.20 3.11 3.92
CA ARG A 71 -10.57 4.44 4.00
C ARG A 71 -9.78 4.61 5.29
N GLN A 72 -10.36 4.20 6.41
CA GLN A 72 -9.69 4.26 7.71
C GLN A 72 -8.43 3.39 7.75
N ALA A 73 -8.47 2.18 7.18
CA ALA A 73 -7.29 1.32 7.07
C ALA A 73 -6.18 1.97 6.23
N ILE A 74 -6.53 2.60 5.10
CA ILE A 74 -5.58 3.38 4.28
C ILE A 74 -4.99 4.53 5.08
N GLU A 75 -5.80 5.24 5.85
CA GLU A 75 -5.33 6.32 6.70
C GLU A 75 -4.34 5.84 7.78
N GLN A 76 -4.60 4.68 8.40
CA GLN A 76 -3.63 4.11 9.36
C GLN A 76 -2.30 3.77 8.67
N LEU A 77 -2.34 3.18 7.47
CA LEU A 77 -1.13 2.87 6.71
C LEU A 77 -0.34 4.13 6.31
N THR A 78 -1.01 5.19 5.83
CA THR A 78 -0.34 6.44 5.46
C THR A 78 0.28 7.15 6.66
N ARG A 79 -0.36 7.06 7.85
CA ARG A 79 0.24 7.51 9.11
C ARG A 79 1.51 6.75 9.44
N VAL A 80 1.52 5.42 9.30
CA VAL A 80 2.73 4.60 9.54
C VAL A 80 3.86 4.97 8.57
N ILE A 81 3.53 5.18 7.29
CA ILE A 81 4.51 5.62 6.27
C ILE A 81 5.18 6.94 6.68
N HIS A 82 4.42 7.89 7.22
CA HIS A 82 4.97 9.15 7.69
C HIS A 82 5.81 8.98 8.96
N ALA A 83 5.23 8.36 10.00
CA ALA A 83 5.77 8.36 11.36
C ALA A 83 6.89 7.34 11.62
N HIS A 84 6.95 6.22 10.87
CA HIS A 84 7.87 5.11 11.16
C HIS A 84 8.76 4.77 9.96
N PRO A 85 9.93 5.44 9.80
CA PRO A 85 10.84 5.23 8.67
C PRO A 85 11.27 3.78 8.44
N ALA A 86 11.43 3.00 9.52
CA ALA A 86 11.81 1.59 9.46
C ALA A 86 10.71 0.70 8.85
N SER A 87 9.44 1.08 9.03
CA SER A 87 8.26 0.32 8.59
C SER A 87 7.69 0.82 7.26
N ARG A 88 8.30 1.83 6.63
CA ARG A 88 7.80 2.46 5.39
C ARG A 88 7.62 1.47 4.25
N ALA A 89 8.61 0.60 4.03
CA ALA A 89 8.55 -0.38 2.95
C ALA A 89 7.37 -1.34 3.13
N THR A 90 7.21 -1.91 4.33
CA THR A 90 6.12 -2.81 4.68
C THR A 90 4.76 -2.11 4.62
N ALA A 91 4.67 -0.86 5.09
CA ALA A 91 3.42 -0.10 5.05
C ALA A 91 3.01 0.29 3.62
N ILE A 92 3.97 0.64 2.75
CA ILE A 92 3.70 0.88 1.32
C ILE A 92 3.30 -0.40 0.62
N TRP A 93 3.97 -1.52 0.92
CA TRP A 93 3.57 -2.84 0.42
C TRP A 93 2.13 -3.18 0.84
N ALA A 94 1.80 -3.02 2.12
CA ALA A 94 0.46 -3.26 2.66
C ALA A 94 -0.59 -2.37 1.99
N LEU A 95 -0.25 -1.12 1.71
CA LEU A 95 -1.12 -0.20 0.99
C LEU A 95 -1.30 -0.63 -0.47
N GLY A 96 -0.26 -1.16 -1.10
CA GLY A 96 -0.27 -1.83 -2.41
C GLY A 96 -1.16 -3.08 -2.48
N GLU A 97 -1.65 -3.58 -1.34
CA GLU A 97 -2.64 -4.66 -1.20
C GLU A 97 -4.09 -4.14 -1.08
N ALA A 98 -4.32 -2.82 -1.17
CA ALA A 98 -5.66 -2.23 -1.26
C ALA A 98 -6.10 -1.93 -2.71
N GLU A 99 -7.39 -1.64 -2.89
CA GLU A 99 -7.93 -1.19 -4.18
C GLU A 99 -7.41 0.22 -4.51
N ALA A 100 -7.07 0.44 -5.79
CA ALA A 100 -6.55 1.71 -6.28
C ALA A 100 -7.47 2.90 -5.92
N ALA A 101 -8.78 2.69 -5.98
CA ALA A 101 -9.81 3.70 -5.71
C ALA A 101 -9.71 4.33 -4.31
N PHE A 102 -9.12 3.64 -3.34
CA PHE A 102 -8.90 4.17 -1.99
C PHE A 102 -7.45 4.56 -1.73
N ALA A 103 -6.49 3.90 -2.38
CA ALA A 103 -5.08 3.94 -1.98
C ALA A 103 -4.18 4.81 -2.88
N LEU A 104 -4.55 4.99 -4.15
CA LEU A 104 -3.69 5.66 -5.13
C LEU A 104 -3.41 7.11 -4.74
N GLU A 105 -4.44 7.91 -4.56
CA GLU A 105 -4.30 9.34 -4.25
C GLU A 105 -3.59 9.57 -2.90
N PRO A 106 -3.94 8.89 -1.80
CA PRO A 106 -3.19 9.00 -0.55
C PRO A 106 -1.72 8.63 -0.69
N LEU A 107 -1.38 7.58 -1.47
CA LEU A 107 0.01 7.21 -1.71
C LEU A 107 0.76 8.30 -2.48
N LEU A 108 0.18 8.82 -3.56
CA LEU A 108 0.79 9.89 -4.36
C LEU A 108 1.11 11.11 -3.49
N GLY A 109 0.17 11.53 -2.65
CA GLY A 109 0.38 12.62 -1.70
C GLY A 109 1.55 12.33 -0.74
N ARG A 110 1.62 11.11 -0.18
CA ARG A 110 2.73 10.71 0.71
C ARG A 110 4.08 10.67 -0.01
N ILE A 111 4.15 10.16 -1.23
CA ILE A 111 5.41 10.08 -1.99
C ILE A 111 5.95 11.48 -2.28
N ILE A 112 5.09 12.41 -2.68
CA ILE A 112 5.48 13.79 -2.96
C ILE A 112 6.00 14.46 -1.69
N GLU A 113 5.32 14.28 -0.56
CA GLU A 113 5.77 14.83 0.73
C GLU A 113 7.11 14.23 1.18
N LEU A 114 7.31 12.93 0.97
CA LEU A 114 8.46 12.22 1.51
C LEU A 114 9.66 12.16 0.56
N ASP A 115 9.51 12.38 -0.75
CA ASP A 115 10.52 12.33 -1.83
C ASP A 115 11.91 11.76 -1.43
N ASN A 116 12.79 12.61 -0.89
CA ASN A 116 14.18 12.26 -0.53
C ASN A 116 14.34 11.35 0.69
N GLN A 117 13.29 11.16 1.48
CA GLN A 117 13.27 10.35 2.69
C GLN A 117 12.91 8.87 2.43
N LEU A 118 12.42 8.53 1.22
CA LEU A 118 12.13 7.15 0.86
C LEU A 118 13.43 6.42 0.51
N ARG A 119 13.80 5.46 1.34
CA ARG A 119 14.91 4.53 1.06
C ARG A 119 14.57 3.65 -0.14
N ASN A 120 15.60 3.07 -0.76
CA ASN A 120 15.45 2.29 -2.00
C ASN A 120 14.35 1.23 -1.93
N GLU A 121 14.25 0.47 -0.83
CA GLU A 121 13.21 -0.56 -0.70
C GLU A 121 11.80 0.05 -0.63
N ALA A 122 11.62 1.15 0.12
CA ALA A 122 10.32 1.83 0.19
C ALA A 122 9.92 2.43 -1.17
N ALA A 123 10.88 3.07 -1.86
CA ALA A 123 10.68 3.58 -3.21
C ALA A 123 10.37 2.45 -4.22
N PHE A 124 11.02 1.29 -4.08
CA PHE A 124 10.75 0.13 -4.92
C PHE A 124 9.34 -0.41 -4.69
N GLN A 125 8.92 -0.59 -3.43
CA GLN A 125 7.55 -0.98 -3.10
C GLN A 125 6.51 0.02 -3.62
N THR A 126 6.86 1.32 -3.63
CA THR A 126 6.03 2.33 -4.29
C THR A 126 5.86 2.04 -5.79
N CYS A 127 6.95 1.81 -6.53
CA CYS A 127 6.86 1.48 -7.96
C CYS A 127 6.00 0.23 -8.19
N VAL A 128 6.17 -0.80 -7.36
CA VAL A 128 5.38 -2.04 -7.43
C VAL A 128 3.89 -1.76 -7.22
N ALA A 129 3.53 -0.99 -6.20
CA ALA A 129 2.14 -0.63 -5.93
C ALA A 129 1.53 0.20 -7.08
N LEU A 130 2.24 1.22 -7.55
CA LEU A 130 1.78 2.10 -8.62
C LEU A 130 1.63 1.36 -9.94
N ALA A 131 2.56 0.47 -10.31
CA ALA A 131 2.47 -0.34 -11.53
C ALA A 131 1.21 -1.24 -11.55
N ARG A 132 0.74 -1.69 -10.38
CA ARG A 132 -0.50 -2.48 -10.27
C ARG A 132 -1.75 -1.63 -10.52
N TRP A 133 -1.71 -0.34 -10.16
CA TRP A 133 -2.88 0.55 -10.21
C TRP A 133 -2.94 1.37 -11.49
N LEU A 134 -1.79 1.85 -11.96
CA LEU A 134 -1.65 2.75 -13.11
C LEU A 134 -1.52 1.96 -14.41
N SER A 135 -2.54 1.16 -14.73
CA SER A 135 -2.72 0.73 -16.11
C SER A 135 -2.94 1.97 -17.02
N PRO A 136 -2.55 1.94 -18.31
CA PRO A 136 -2.65 3.11 -19.17
C PRO A 136 -4.02 3.82 -19.17
N PRO A 137 -5.17 3.12 -19.16
CA PRO A 137 -6.48 3.78 -19.04
C PRO A 137 -6.70 4.46 -17.68
N ALA A 138 -6.22 3.84 -16.60
CA ALA A 138 -6.38 4.36 -15.23
C ALA A 138 -5.47 5.56 -14.95
N ALA A 139 -4.36 5.70 -15.68
CA ALA A 139 -3.43 6.82 -15.55
C ALA A 139 -3.90 8.09 -16.31
N GLN A 140 -4.84 7.96 -17.25
CA GLN A 140 -5.33 9.10 -18.03
C GLN A 140 -6.11 10.07 -17.15
N GLY A 141 -5.83 11.37 -17.31
CA GLY A 141 -6.49 12.45 -16.56
C GLY A 141 -5.96 12.68 -15.13
N LEU A 142 -5.00 11.89 -14.65
CA LEU A 142 -4.34 12.12 -13.37
C LEU A 142 -3.19 13.13 -13.52
N ASN A 143 -3.04 14.04 -12.56
CA ASN A 143 -1.84 14.87 -12.48
C ASN A 143 -0.68 14.06 -11.91
N LEU A 144 0.17 13.55 -12.80
CA LEU A 144 1.34 12.74 -12.46
C LEU A 144 2.66 13.51 -12.60
N ALA A 145 2.63 14.84 -12.76
CA ALA A 145 3.84 15.64 -12.98
C ALA A 145 4.86 15.48 -11.85
N GLY A 146 4.41 15.59 -10.59
CA GLY A 146 5.28 15.38 -9.42
C GLY A 146 5.84 13.96 -9.35
N LEU A 147 5.01 12.95 -9.63
CA LEU A 147 5.45 11.56 -9.68
C LEU A 147 6.51 11.34 -10.77
N ARG A 148 6.35 11.92 -11.98
CA ARG A 148 7.33 11.77 -13.06
C ARG A 148 8.71 12.30 -12.68
N VAL A 149 8.78 13.41 -11.94
CA VAL A 149 10.06 13.96 -11.44
C VAL A 149 10.73 12.96 -10.49
N ILE A 150 9.97 12.42 -9.55
CA ILE A 150 10.46 11.44 -8.58
C ILE A 150 10.90 10.14 -9.27
N LEU A 151 10.12 9.63 -10.24
CA LEU A 151 10.45 8.43 -11.00
C LEU A 151 11.73 8.59 -11.83
N LYS A 152 11.96 9.75 -12.47
CA LYS A 152 13.22 10.01 -13.20
C LYS A 152 14.43 9.92 -12.28
N LYS A 153 14.31 10.47 -11.07
CA LYS A 153 15.35 10.39 -10.04
C LYS A 153 15.57 8.94 -9.60
N TRP A 154 14.50 8.18 -9.32
CA TRP A 154 14.60 6.78 -8.93
C TRP A 154 15.13 5.87 -10.05
N ALA A 155 14.81 6.16 -11.31
CA ALA A 155 15.35 5.49 -12.47
C ALA A 155 16.88 5.67 -12.63
N SER A 156 17.44 6.70 -12.00
CA SER A 156 18.88 6.96 -11.95
C SER A 156 19.55 6.39 -10.68
N SER A 157 18.83 5.62 -9.86
CA SER A 157 19.37 4.99 -8.65
C SER A 157 20.44 3.97 -8.97
N LYS A 158 21.41 3.80 -8.05
CA LYS A 158 22.39 2.71 -8.12
C LYS A 158 21.77 1.33 -7.81
N ASP A 159 20.62 1.31 -7.16
CA ASP A 159 19.86 0.07 -6.95
C ASP A 159 19.14 -0.31 -8.23
N ALA A 160 19.62 -1.36 -8.89
CA ALA A 160 19.09 -1.82 -10.18
C ALA A 160 17.60 -2.21 -10.12
N ARG A 161 17.12 -2.75 -8.98
CA ARG A 161 15.70 -3.11 -8.84
C ARG A 161 14.83 -1.86 -8.87
N LEU A 162 15.22 -0.84 -8.10
CA LEU A 162 14.51 0.44 -8.08
C LEU A 162 14.61 1.15 -9.44
N ALA A 163 15.82 1.20 -10.02
CA ALA A 163 16.06 1.88 -11.28
C ALA A 163 15.18 1.31 -12.41
N ASN A 164 15.16 -0.03 -12.54
CA ASN A 164 14.34 -0.71 -13.54
C ASN A 164 12.85 -0.50 -13.29
N ALA A 165 12.37 -0.72 -12.05
CA ALA A 165 10.95 -0.56 -11.73
C ALA A 165 10.44 0.87 -11.96
N ALA A 166 11.26 1.88 -11.63
CA ALA A 166 10.92 3.28 -11.88
C ALA A 166 10.94 3.64 -13.38
N GLY A 167 11.91 3.10 -14.14
CA GLY A 167 11.99 3.27 -15.59
C GLY A 167 10.78 2.65 -16.31
N ASP A 168 10.44 1.41 -15.96
CA ASP A 168 9.29 0.69 -16.52
C ASP A 168 7.98 1.43 -16.25
N LEU A 169 7.80 1.92 -15.01
CA LEU A 169 6.62 2.69 -14.65
C LEU A 169 6.58 4.02 -15.40
N LEU A 170 7.71 4.73 -15.50
CA LEU A 170 7.79 6.00 -16.21
C LEU A 170 7.44 5.86 -17.70
N ALA A 171 7.84 4.75 -18.34
CA ALA A 171 7.53 4.46 -19.72
C ALA A 171 6.03 4.17 -19.97
N GLN A 172 5.31 3.71 -18.94
CA GLN A 172 3.86 3.42 -19.02
C GLN A 172 2.98 4.66 -18.81
N LEU A 173 3.51 5.71 -18.17
CA LEU A 173 2.74 6.93 -17.93
C LEU A 173 2.52 7.70 -19.23
N PRO A 174 1.33 8.27 -19.46
CA PRO A 174 1.07 9.08 -20.64
C PRO A 174 2.05 10.27 -20.69
N ALA A 175 2.46 10.63 -21.91
CA ALA A 175 3.17 11.89 -22.12
C ALA A 175 2.27 13.06 -21.70
N LEU A 176 2.86 14.03 -20.99
CA LEU A 176 2.21 15.31 -20.70
C LEU A 176 2.24 16.18 -21.96
#